data_AF-A0A961JN14-F1
#
_entry.id   AF-A0A961JN14-F1
#
_cell.length_a   1.000
_cell.length_b   1.000
_cell.length_c   1.000
_cell.angle_alpha   90.00
_cell.angle_beta   90.00
_cell.angle_gamma   90.00
#
_symmetry.space_group_name_H-M   'P 1'
#
loop_
_entity.id
_entity.type
_entity.pdbx_description
1 polymer ?
#
loop_
_entity_poly.entity_id
_entity_poly.type
_entity_poly.pdbx_seq_one_letter_code
_entity_poly.pdbx_strand_id
1 'polypeptide(L)' 'MSKNYAFAPRLMQENAAAHYVGVSPSKLRTLGIPRRVSGANRLYDIRDLDAWADALIYDGAEEWHDTREADLVFGLAAQ' A
#
# COMPACT_ATOMS: atom_id res chain seq x y z
N MET A 1 -14.70 35.03 1.05
CA MET A 1 -13.63 34.02 0.88
C MET A 1 -14.11 32.73 1.53
N SER A 2 -14.54 31.75 0.73
CA SER A 2 -14.89 30.42 1.25
C SER A 2 -13.60 29.71 1.68
N LYS A 3 -13.44 29.42 2.97
CA LYS A 3 -12.39 28.51 3.44
C LYS A 3 -12.79 27.11 3.01
N ASN A 4 -12.20 26.63 1.92
CA ASN A 4 -12.39 25.26 1.47
C ASN A 4 -11.44 24.36 2.27
N TYR A 5 -11.99 23.55 3.16
CA TYR A 5 -11.21 22.56 3.88
C TYR A 5 -11.22 21.26 3.07
N ALA A 6 -10.18 21.06 2.25
CA ALA A 6 -10.00 19.84 1.48
C ALA A 6 -9.46 18.72 2.38
N PHE A 7 -10.33 18.07 3.15
CA PHE A 7 -9.96 16.88 3.92
C PHE A 7 -10.22 15.63 3.11
N ALA A 8 -9.25 14.72 3.07
CA ALA A 8 -9.48 13.38 2.53
C ALA A 8 -10.54 12.69 3.41
N PRO A 9 -11.66 12.21 2.83
CA PRO A 9 -12.67 11.53 3.60
C PRO A 9 -12.10 10.24 4.17
N ARG A 10 -12.48 9.92 5.41
CA ARG A 10 -12.07 8.68 6.09
C ARG A 10 -12.42 7.43 5.28
N LEU A 11 -13.59 7.46 4.65
CA LEU A 11 -14.12 6.40 3.80
C LEU A 11 -14.30 6.94 2.37
N MET A 12 -13.67 6.27 1.41
CA MET A 12 -13.70 6.63 0.00
C MET A 12 -14.58 5.67 -0.80
N GLN A 13 -15.38 6.20 -1.72
CA GLN A 13 -16.05 5.38 -2.74
C GLN A 13 -15.02 4.80 -3.70
N GLU A 14 -15.37 3.73 -4.40
CA GLU A 14 -14.46 2.96 -5.25
C GLU A 14 -13.64 3.82 -6.23
N ASN A 15 -14.27 4.74 -6.95
CA ASN A 15 -13.56 5.61 -7.89
C ASN A 15 -12.54 6.51 -7.17
N ALA A 16 -12.93 7.11 -6.05
CA ALA A 16 -12.04 7.97 -5.27
C ALA A 16 -10.88 7.18 -4.67
N ALA A 17 -11.14 5.97 -4.15
CA ALA A 17 -10.12 5.07 -3.62
C ALA A 17 -9.13 4.65 -4.72
N ALA A 18 -9.62 4.29 -5.90
CA ALA A 18 -8.79 3.90 -7.04
C ALA A 18 -7.90 5.07 -7.49
N HIS A 19 -8.44 6.28 -7.57
CA HIS A 19 -7.67 7.50 -7.84
C HIS A 19 -6.64 7.79 -6.75
N TYR A 20 -6.97 7.55 -5.48
CA TYR A 20 -6.08 7.79 -4.35
C TYR A 20 -4.82 6.93 -4.41
N VAL A 21 -4.97 5.62 -4.67
CA VAL A 21 -3.83 4.69 -4.79
C VAL A 21 -3.21 4.63 -6.19
N GLY A 22 -3.78 5.34 -7.17
CA GLY A 22 -3.23 5.42 -8.53
C GLY A 22 -3.49 4.20 -9.42
N VAL A 23 -4.58 3.46 -9.21
CA VAL A 23 -4.96 2.28 -10.02
C VAL A 23 -6.33 2.45 -10.67
N SER A 24 -6.70 1.56 -11.60
CA SER A 24 -8.06 1.54 -12.14
C SER A 24 -9.06 0.93 -11.13
N PRO A 25 -10.36 1.31 -11.16
CA PRO A 25 -11.37 0.69 -10.30
C PRO A 25 -11.46 -0.84 -10.47
N SER A 26 -11.28 -1.33 -11.71
CA SER A 26 -11.24 -2.76 -11.99
C SER A 26 -10.06 -3.45 -11.30
N LYS A 27 -8.86 -2.83 -11.30
CA LYS A 27 -7.68 -3.33 -10.58
C LYS A 27 -7.91 -3.29 -9.07
N LEU A 28 -8.48 -2.21 -8.54
CA LEU A 28 -8.78 -2.08 -7.11
C LEU A 28 -9.62 -3.26 -6.59
N ARG A 29 -10.61 -3.72 -7.36
CA ARG A 29 -11.45 -4.88 -7.01
C ARG A 29 -10.66 -6.18 -6.88
N THR A 30 -9.55 -6.33 -7.59
CA THR A 30 -8.72 -7.55 -7.57
C THR A 30 -7.63 -7.50 -6.50
N LEU A 31 -7.34 -6.33 -5.91
CA LEU A 31 -6.26 -6.17 -4.92
C LEU A 31 -6.58 -6.82 -3.56
N GLY A 32 -7.86 -7.13 -3.29
CA GLY A 32 -8.26 -7.76 -2.04
C GLY A 32 -8.21 -6.83 -0.82
N ILE A 33 -8.08 -5.51 -1.02
CA ILE A 33 -8.10 -4.52 0.06
C ILE A 33 -9.44 -4.60 0.81
N PRO A 34 -9.43 -4.64 2.16
CA PRO A 34 -10.64 -4.63 2.96
C PRO A 34 -11.57 -3.48 2.56
N ARG A 35 -12.86 -3.78 2.46
CA ARG A 35 -13.90 -2.79 2.15
C ARG A 35 -15.07 -2.92 3.12
N ARG A 36 -15.62 -1.78 3.50
CA ARG A 36 -16.86 -1.68 4.28
C ARG A 36 -18.05 -1.59 3.34
N VAL A 37 -19.15 -2.21 3.73
CA VAL A 37 -20.41 -2.17 2.97
C VAL A 37 -21.44 -1.39 3.76
N SER A 38 -22.03 -0.37 3.13
CA SER A 38 -23.13 0.43 3.70
C SER A 38 -24.25 0.52 2.67
N GLY A 39 -25.23 -0.38 2.76
CA GLY A 39 -26.24 -0.54 1.71
C GLY A 39 -25.62 -1.00 0.39
N ALA A 40 -25.87 -0.25 -0.69
CA ALA A 40 -25.26 -0.52 -2.00
C ALA A 40 -23.84 0.03 -2.15
N ASN A 41 -23.35 0.83 -1.19
CA ASN A 41 -22.03 1.47 -1.27
C ASN A 41 -20.92 0.52 -0.82
N ARG A 42 -19.80 0.57 -1.57
CA ARG A 42 -18.54 -0.08 -1.21
C ARG A 42 -17.54 1.01 -0.87
N LEU A 43 -17.17 1.05 0.41
CA LEU A 43 -16.33 2.10 0.97
C LEU A 43 -14.99 1.53 1.39
N TYR A 44 -13.91 2.22 1.02
CA TYR A 44 -12.54 1.88 1.36
C TYR A 44 -12.06 2.84 2.43
N ASP A 45 -11.43 2.32 3.48
CA ASP A 45 -10.85 3.13 4.52
C ASP A 45 -9.46 3.61 4.09
N ILE A 46 -9.17 4.89 4.28
CA ILE A 46 -7.86 5.47 3.92
C ILE A 46 -6.69 4.72 4.59
N ARG A 47 -6.86 4.23 5.83
CA ARG A 47 -5.80 3.47 6.52
C ARG A 47 -5.54 2.11 5.88
N ASP A 48 -6.58 1.47 5.35
CA ASP A 48 -6.42 0.18 4.67
C ASP A 48 -5.75 0.37 3.31
N LEU A 49 -6.03 1.50 2.64
CA LEU A 49 -5.35 1.90 1.40
C LEU A 49 -3.88 2.23 1.65
N ASP A 50 -3.57 3.00 2.70
CA ASP A 50 -2.20 3.34 3.10
C ASP A 50 -1.41 2.09 3.47
N ALA A 51 -1.99 1.22 4.31
CA ALA A 51 -1.34 -0.04 4.70
C ALA A 51 -1.05 -0.96 3.50
N TRP A 52 -1.93 -0.96 2.49
CA TRP A 52 -1.67 -1.68 1.24
C TRP A 52 -0.53 -1.03 0.44
N ALA A 53 -0.48 0.30 0.37
CA ALA A 53 0.57 1.02 -0.33
C ALA A 53 1.95 0.87 0.35
N ASP A 54 1.99 0.92 1.68
CA ASP A 54 3.20 0.73 2.48
C ASP A 54 3.77 -0.69 2.38
N ALA A 55 2.91 -1.67 2.09
CA ALA A 55 3.32 -3.05 1.87
C ALA A 55 3.90 -3.31 0.46
N LEU A 56 3.86 -2.34 -0.44
CA LEU A 56 4.45 -2.49 -1.77
C LEU A 56 5.98 -2.44 -1.68
N ILE A 57 6.62 -3.41 -2.33
CA ILE A 57 8.07 -3.45 -2.45
C ILE A 57 8.47 -2.53 -3.62
N TYR A 58 9.53 -1.74 -3.42
CA TYR A 58 10.12 -0.97 -4.51
C TYR A 58 10.72 -1.92 -5.55
N ASP A 59 10.56 -1.59 -6.84
CA ASP A 59 11.23 -2.34 -7.89
C ASP A 59 12.76 -2.27 -7.69
N GLY A 60 13.41 -3.44 -7.68
CA GLY A 60 14.84 -3.58 -7.38
C GLY A 60 15.23 -3.49 -5.90
N ALA A 61 14.28 -3.37 -4.97
CA ALA A 61 14.55 -3.65 -3.56
C ALA A 61 14.58 -5.17 -3.37
N GLU A 62 15.75 -5.78 -3.58
CA GLU A 62 16.03 -7.06 -2.95
C GLU A 62 15.78 -6.87 -1.45
N GLU A 63 14.94 -7.74 -0.87
CA GLU A 63 14.81 -7.88 0.57
C GLU A 63 16.25 -7.98 1.11
N TRP A 64 16.66 -7.03 1.95
CA TRP A 64 18.04 -6.94 2.40
C TRP A 64 18.37 -8.23 3.16
N HIS A 65 18.90 -9.21 2.45
CA HIS A 65 19.35 -10.46 3.02
C HIS A 65 20.60 -10.11 3.83
N ASP A 66 20.53 -10.34 5.15
CA ASP A 66 21.67 -10.23 6.06
C ASP A 66 22.85 -10.94 5.42
N THR A 67 23.81 -10.16 4.94
CA THR A 67 24.88 -10.62 4.05
C THR A 67 25.92 -11.47 4.79
N ARG A 68 25.64 -11.87 6.04
CA ARG A 68 26.42 -12.84 6.79
C ARG A 68 26.63 -14.15 6.03
N GLU A 69 25.75 -14.55 5.12
CA GLU A 69 26.02 -15.70 4.25
C GLU A 69 27.18 -15.45 3.29
N ALA A 70 27.31 -14.25 2.73
CA ALA A 70 28.45 -13.89 1.89
C ALA A 70 29.75 -13.85 2.72
N ASP A 71 29.72 -13.29 3.93
CA ASP A 71 30.88 -13.26 4.84
C ASP A 71 31.35 -14.67 5.23
N LEU A 72 30.42 -15.62 5.41
CA LEU A 72 30.72 -17.03 5.69
C LEU A 72 31.32 -17.73 4.46
N VAL A 73 30.85 -17.44 3.24
CA VAL A 73 31.36 -18.01 1.99
C VAL A 73 32.75 -17.47 1.64
N PHE A 74 33.03 -16.19 1.92
CA PHE A 74 34.33 -15.56 1.64
C PHE A 74 35.38 -15.72 2.76
N GLY A 75 35.06 -16.47 3.82
CA GLY A 75 36.07 -17.03 4.72
C GLY A 75 36.82 -16.01 5.58
N LEU A 76 36.15 -14.93 6.01
CA LEU A 76 36.70 -13.98 7.00
C LEU A 76 36.30 -14.35 8.44
N ALA A 77 36.29 -15.65 8.74
CA ALA A 77 36.46 -16.12 10.12
C ALA A 77 37.95 -15.94 10.48
N ALA A 78 38.26 -14.75 10.99
CA ALA A 78 39.58 -14.34 11.45
C ALA A 78 40.23 -15.43 12.34
N GLN A 79 41.43 -15.87 11.93
CA GLN A 79 42.45 -16.36 12.87
C GLN A 79 43.03 -15.19 13.66
#